data_AF-A0A8S2RDZ7-F1
#
_entry.id   AF-A0A8S2RDZ7-F1
#
_cell.length_a   1.000
_cell.length_b   1.000
_cell.length_c   1.000
_cell.angle_alpha   90.00
_cell.angle_beta   90.00
_cell.angle_gamma   90.00
#
_symmetry.space_group_name_H-M   'P 1'
#
loop_
_entity.id
_entity.type
_entity.pdbx_description
1 polymer ?
#
loop_
_entity_poly.entity_id
_entity_poly.type
_entity_poly.pdbx_seq_one_letter_code
_entity_poly.pdbx_strand_id
1 'polypeptide(L)'
;MIQDGNCFFRAISHQLYRDQEDHVHIRFLTIQYLIQNINDFKRFIGRDDQIVQKYINRMTTTSTCADYIAITTTALALNKNI
;
A
#
# COMPACT_ATOMS: atom_id res chain seq x y z
N MET A 1 3.74 -9.48 17.70
CA MET A 1 3.62 -8.57 16.54
C MET A 1 3.64 -7.15 17.05
N ILE A 2 4.55 -6.31 16.56
CA ILE A 2 4.57 -4.87 16.86
C ILE A 2 3.46 -4.23 16.02
N GLN A 3 2.50 -3.53 16.65
CA GLN A 3 1.45 -2.78 15.94
C GLN A 3 1.98 -1.40 15.53
N ASP A 4 2.99 -1.37 14.66
CA ASP A 4 3.57 -0.15 14.09
C ASP A 4 2.90 0.28 12.79
N GLY A 5 1.75 -0.31 12.42
CA GLY A 5 1.07 -0.05 11.15
C GLY A 5 1.75 -0.66 9.91
N ASN A 6 2.86 -1.39 10.08
CA ASN A 6 3.52 -2.13 8.99
C ASN A 6 3.10 -3.59 8.87
N CYS A 7 2.23 -4.07 9.76
CA CYS A 7 1.87 -5.48 9.88
C CYS A 7 1.50 -6.12 8.54
N PHE A 8 0.71 -5.45 7.71
CA PHE A 8 0.35 -5.93 6.38
C PHE A 8 1.56 -6.09 5.47
N PHE A 9 2.37 -5.04 5.29
CA PHE A 9 3.54 -5.08 4.40
C PHE A 9 4.60 -6.07 4.90
N ARG A 10 4.75 -6.24 6.21
CA ARG A 10 5.61 -7.28 6.82
C ARG A 10 5.08 -8.67 6.51
N ALA A 11 3.76 -8.89 6.56
CA ALA A 11 3.15 -10.17 6.22
C ALA A 11 3.36 -10.53 4.74
N ILE A 12 3.19 -9.56 3.82
CA ILE A 12 3.47 -9.77 2.40
C ILE A 12 4.96 -10.05 2.17
N SER A 13 5.85 -9.28 2.81
CA SER A 13 7.31 -9.52 2.74
C SER A 13 7.64 -10.94 3.16
N HIS A 14 7.11 -11.38 4.31
CA HIS A 14 7.35 -12.72 4.82
C HIS A 14 6.80 -13.79 3.88
N GLN A 15 5.66 -13.54 3.23
CA GLN A 15 5.08 -14.49 2.28
C GLN A 15 5.88 -14.60 0.97
N LEU A 16 6.51 -13.51 0.51
CA LEU A 16 7.30 -13.50 -0.72
C LEU A 16 8.76 -13.93 -0.51
N TYR A 17 9.38 -13.45 0.55
CA TYR A 17 10.83 -13.52 0.77
C TYR A 17 11.22 -14.36 2.00
N ARG A 18 10.23 -14.88 2.75
CA ARG A 18 10.43 -15.58 4.03
C ARG A 18 11.06 -14.72 5.12
N ASP A 19 11.04 -13.40 4.94
CA ASP A 19 11.53 -12.39 5.88
C ASP A 19 10.69 -11.11 5.81
N GLN A 20 10.66 -10.32 6.88
CA GLN A 20 9.89 -9.09 7.02
C GLN A 20 10.68 -7.83 6.60
N GLU A 21 12.00 -7.90 6.41
CA GLU A 21 12.85 -6.71 6.22
C GLU A 21 12.49 -5.86 4.98
N ASP A 22 11.95 -6.48 3.93
CA ASP A 22 11.57 -5.78 2.69
C ASP A 22 10.18 -5.10 2.75
N HIS A 23 9.57 -5.00 3.92
CA HIS A 23 8.23 -4.39 4.06
C HIS A 23 8.17 -2.94 3.56
N VAL A 24 9.25 -2.17 3.69
CA VAL A 24 9.35 -0.79 3.18
C VAL A 24 9.36 -0.77 1.65
N HIS A 25 10.08 -1.71 1.03
CA HIS A 25 10.13 -1.83 -0.42
C HIS A 25 8.75 -2.20 -1.00
N ILE A 26 8.03 -3.11 -0.35
CA ILE A 26 6.67 -3.50 -0.77
C ILE A 26 5.70 -2.32 -0.63
N ARG A 27 5.80 -1.55 0.47
CA ARG A 27 5.02 -0.31 0.61
C ARG A 27 5.35 0.67 -0.52
N PHE A 28 6.62 0.86 -0.84
CA PHE A 28 7.04 1.71 -1.95
C PHE A 28 6.44 1.28 -3.29
N LEU A 29 6.55 0.00 -3.65
CA LEU A 29 5.96 -0.54 -4.89
C LEU A 29 4.45 -0.32 -4.95
N THR A 30 3.76 -0.53 -3.83
CA THR A 30 2.32 -0.30 -3.71
C THR A 30 1.97 1.15 -4.00
N ILE A 31 2.65 2.11 -3.37
CA ILE A 31 2.39 3.54 -3.57
C ILE A 31 2.75 3.98 -4.99
N GLN A 32 3.86 3.50 -5.54
CA GLN A 32 4.23 3.79 -6.93
C GLN A 32 3.16 3.32 -7.91
N TYR A 33 2.67 2.09 -7.75
CA TYR A 33 1.61 1.55 -8.59
C TYR A 33 0.30 2.35 -8.45
N LEU A 34 -0.06 2.73 -7.23
CA LEU A 34 -1.21 3.58 -6.96
C LEU A 34 -1.12 4.91 -7.71
N ILE A 35 0.02 5.59 -7.64
CA ILE A 35 0.23 6.91 -8.29
C ILE A 35 0.13 6.78 -9.81
N GLN A 36 0.77 5.76 -10.38
CA GLN A 36 0.75 5.52 -11.84
C GLN A 36 -0.65 5.20 -12.37
N ASN A 37 -1.50 4.57 -11.55
CA ASN A 37 -2.84 4.15 -11.93
C ASN A 37 -3.93 4.93 -11.17
N ILE A 38 -3.64 6.17 -10.74
CA ILE A 38 -4.48 6.88 -9.78
C ILE A 38 -5.92 7.08 -10.26
N ASN A 39 -6.12 7.17 -11.58
CA ASN A 39 -7.44 7.31 -12.19
C ASN A 39 -8.37 6.12 -11.87
N ASP A 40 -7.83 4.91 -11.74
CA ASP A 40 -8.60 3.70 -11.43
C ASP A 40 -9.02 3.65 -9.96
N PHE A 41 -8.21 4.27 -9.09
CA PHE A 41 -8.40 4.28 -7.64
C PHE A 41 -9.12 5.53 -7.12
N LYS A 42 -9.10 6.65 -7.86
CA LYS A 42 -9.67 7.93 -7.46
C LYS A 42 -11.13 7.80 -7.02
N ARG A 43 -11.93 7.01 -7.72
CA ARG A 43 -13.34 6.74 -7.37
C ARG A 43 -13.54 6.09 -5.99
N PHE A 44 -12.55 5.38 -5.47
CA PHE A 44 -12.59 4.73 -4.15
C PHE A 44 -11.99 5.60 -3.04
N ILE A 45 -11.11 6.55 -3.39
CA ILE A 45 -10.47 7.47 -2.43
C ILE A 45 -11.34 8.72 -2.21
N GLY A 46 -11.79 9.35 -3.28
CA GLY A 46 -12.51 10.62 -3.24
C GLY A 46 -12.48 11.36 -4.58
N ARG A 47 -13.43 12.27 -4.79
CA ARG A 47 -13.56 13.01 -6.06
C ARG A 47 -12.58 14.18 -6.21
N ASP A 48 -12.07 14.70 -5.10
CA ASP A 48 -11.16 15.86 -5.05
C ASP A 48 -9.69 15.42 -5.02
N ASP A 49 -8.85 16.06 -5.84
CA ASP A 49 -7.41 15.80 -5.90
C ASP A 49 -6.70 16.06 -4.58
N GLN A 50 -7.18 16.99 -3.76
CA GLN A 50 -6.63 17.24 -2.42
C GLN A 50 -6.85 16.05 -1.48
N ILE A 51 -8.01 15.40 -1.58
CA ILE A 51 -8.32 14.20 -0.79
C ILE A 51 -7.41 13.04 -1.22
N VAL A 52 -7.23 12.89 -2.53
CA VAL A 52 -6.34 11.88 -3.11
C VAL A 52 -4.89 12.10 -2.66
N GLN A 53 -4.39 13.32 -2.75
CA GLN A 53 -3.02 13.63 -2.32
C GLN A 53 -2.83 13.40 -0.82
N LYS A 54 -3.82 13.77 0.01
CA LYS A 54 -3.78 13.52 1.46
C LYS A 54 -3.74 12.02 1.77
N TYR A 55 -4.47 11.21 1.00
CA TYR A 55 -4.44 9.75 1.12
C TYR A 55 -3.05 9.18 0.76
N ILE A 56 -2.47 9.60 -0.36
CA ILE A 56 -1.13 9.16 -0.79
C ILE A 56 -0.08 9.52 0.26
N ASN A 57 -0.10 10.76 0.77
CA ASN A 57 0.83 11.20 1.81
C ASN A 57 0.69 10.37 3.09
N ARG A 58 -0.55 10.08 3.51
CA ARG A 58 -0.81 9.23 4.67
C ARG A 58 -0.27 7.82 4.46
N MET A 59 -0.53 7.19 3.31
CA MET A 59 -0.12 5.81 3.03
C MET A 59 1.38 5.63 2.80
N THR A 60 2.07 6.69 2.36
CA THR A 60 3.54 6.75 2.28
C THR A 60 4.18 6.70 3.68
N THR A 61 3.48 7.18 4.70
CA THR A 61 4.00 7.18 6.08
C THR A 61 4.10 5.73 6.59
N THR A 62 5.29 5.32 7.00
CA THR A 62 5.63 3.95 7.42
C THR A 62 4.85 3.47 8.64
N SER A 63 4.08 4.31 9.34
CA SER A 63 3.25 3.90 10.47
C SER A 63 1.76 3.75 10.16
N THR A 64 1.36 3.91 8.90
CA THR A 64 -0.05 3.82 8.50
C THR A 64 -0.42 2.38 8.16
N CYS A 65 -1.44 1.85 8.85
CA CYS A 65 -2.06 0.56 8.55
C CYS A 65 -2.59 0.51 7.10
N ALA A 66 -2.42 -0.64 6.44
CA ALA A 66 -3.03 -0.88 5.15
C ALA A 66 -4.56 -0.96 5.26
N ASP A 67 -5.25 -0.35 4.30
CA ASP A 67 -6.70 -0.47 4.11
C ASP A 67 -7.00 -1.26 2.82
N TYR A 68 -8.29 -1.37 2.49
CA TYR A 68 -8.73 -2.11 1.31
C TYR A 68 -8.04 -1.65 0.02
N ILE A 69 -7.87 -0.33 -0.16
CA ILE A 69 -7.22 0.22 -1.36
C ILE A 69 -5.77 -0.21 -1.38
N ALA A 70 -5.04 -0.05 -0.28
CA ALA A 70 -3.66 -0.51 -0.18
C ALA A 70 -3.51 -2.01 -0.49
N ILE A 71 -4.39 -2.86 0.06
CA ILE A 71 -4.37 -4.31 -0.16
C ILE A 71 -4.58 -4.65 -1.65
N THR A 72 -5.64 -4.10 -2.26
CA THR A 72 -5.93 -4.35 -3.69
C THR A 72 -4.81 -3.81 -4.58
N THR A 73 -4.29 -2.61 -4.29
CA THR A 73 -3.15 -2.05 -5.02
C THR A 73 -1.91 -2.94 -4.88
N THR A 74 -1.58 -3.45 -3.69
CA THR A 74 -0.44 -4.35 -3.49
C THR A 74 -0.59 -5.65 -4.29
N ALA A 75 -1.79 -6.22 -4.33
CA ALA A 75 -2.08 -7.42 -5.13
C ALA A 75 -1.82 -7.18 -6.63
N LEU A 76 -2.31 -6.05 -7.15
CA LEU A 76 -2.10 -5.65 -8.55
C LEU A 76 -0.64 -5.32 -8.85
N ALA A 77 0.04 -4.59 -7.97
CA ALA A 77 1.44 -4.20 -8.12
C ALA A 77 2.39 -5.41 -8.17
N LEU A 78 2.07 -6.47 -7.41
CA LEU A 78 2.86 -7.69 -7.35
C LEU A 78 2.41 -8.75 -8.35
N ASN A 79 1.30 -8.52 -9.05
CA ASN A 79 0.63 -9.51 -9.90
C ASN A 79 0.34 -10.83 -9.15
N LYS A 80 -0.25 -10.72 -7.96
CA LYS A 80 -0.59 -11.84 -7.05
C LYS A 80 -2.02 -11.71 -6.54
N ASN A 81 -2.63 -12.86 -6.24
CA ASN A 81 -3.87 -12.89 -5.45
C ASN A 81 -3.49 -12.87 -3.97
N ILE A 82 -4.00 -11.89 -3.23
CA ILE A 82 -3.77 -11.67 -1.78
C ILE A 82 -5.09 -11.82 -1.05
#